data_AF-A0A946BXA6-F1
#
_entry.id   AF-A0A946BXA6-F1
#
_cell.length_a   1.000
_cell.length_b   1.000
_cell.length_c   1.000
_cell.angle_alpha   90.00
_cell.angle_beta   90.00
_cell.angle_gamma   90.00
#
_symmetry.space_group_name_H-M   'P 1'
#
loop_
_entity.id
_entity.type
_entity.pdbx_description
1 polymer ?
#
loop_
_entity_poly.entity_id
_entity_poly.type
_entity_poly.pdbx_seq_one_letter_code
_entity_poly.pdbx_strand_id
1 'polypeptide(L)'
;MSRITLASACAILAVSTQVPIAIGQSDPDTGVFTGVEEVIVTAQKREQNANDVGMTIDTASGDAINAAGITDTFDLGKLISGFTANMNYYGSVTYTMRGIGFQDTALASPQTISVSIDEMPIPFSAMTGGAILDLERVEVLKGPQGTLFGMNTTGGAINYIANKPTSEFEGELKVGVARFNEFDVGGFLSGPITDKLSYRIAARSITSDGHYYSYTNNQGAGANPMWASRGYDWSFDNEKGEKDLFNSRLSLLFEPSDAFSALLRVDYWTDKSDSPMPQFQDGWRRSMNGELPPLIENYPIAPDDNRASDWGPCVNSARTGNENNVTGNTDVFGAPENLGNQNWSRCQENARDNEYTAISLRMDWDIGDMTLTSLTSFNEFEREEGLEADGTIYQNYEVHLLGDIET
;
A
#
# COMPACT_ATOMS: atom_id res chain seq x y z
N MET A 1 -0.54 11.01 29.51
CA MET A 1 -1.88 10.53 29.12
C MET A 1 -1.75 9.04 28.84
N SER A 2 -2.69 8.26 29.35
CA SER A 2 -2.61 6.80 29.46
C SER A 2 -2.50 6.14 28.09
N ARG A 3 -1.35 5.52 27.77
CA ARG A 3 -1.21 4.61 26.63
C ARG A 3 -2.06 3.37 26.92
N ILE A 4 -3.17 3.22 26.21
CA ILE A 4 -3.97 1.99 26.22
C ILE A 4 -3.31 1.06 25.22
N THR A 5 -2.49 0.14 25.74
CA THR A 5 -1.96 -0.98 24.97
C THR A 5 -3.14 -1.89 24.61
N LEU A 6 -3.62 -1.85 23.36
CA LEU A 6 -4.49 -2.91 22.84
C LEU A 6 -3.64 -4.17 22.67
N ALA A 7 -3.59 -4.98 23.73
CA ALA A 7 -3.15 -6.36 23.61
C ALA A 7 -4.19 -7.10 22.77
N SER A 8 -3.85 -7.36 21.50
CA SER A 8 -4.62 -8.20 20.60
C SER A 8 -4.65 -9.62 21.17
N ALA A 9 -5.72 -9.93 21.89
CA ALA A 9 -5.92 -11.22 22.52
C ALA A 9 -6.32 -12.24 21.44
N CYS A 10 -5.33 -12.93 20.89
CA CYS A 10 -5.51 -14.06 19.99
C CYS A 10 -6.15 -15.23 20.77
N ALA A 11 -7.48 -15.26 20.82
CA ALA A 11 -8.23 -16.37 21.40
C ALA A 11 -8.18 -17.57 20.45
N ILE A 12 -7.20 -18.46 20.66
CA ILE A 12 -7.10 -19.74 19.96
C ILE A 12 -8.24 -20.65 20.48
N LEU A 13 -9.35 -20.67 19.74
CA LEU A 13 -10.35 -21.74 19.85
C LEU A 13 -9.76 -22.99 19.18
N ALA A 14 -9.14 -23.84 19.98
CA ALA A 14 -8.65 -25.14 19.56
C ALA A 14 -9.83 -26.09 19.27
N VAL A 15 -10.34 -26.05 18.03
CA VAL A 15 -11.16 -27.14 17.49
C VAL A 15 -10.21 -28.20 16.95
N SER A 16 -10.01 -29.27 17.71
CA SER A 16 -9.19 -30.41 17.29
C SER A 16 -9.91 -31.21 16.20
N THR A 17 -9.74 -30.81 14.95
CA THR A 17 -9.97 -31.71 13.81
C THR A 17 -8.61 -32.23 13.35
N GLN A 18 -8.43 -33.56 13.42
CA GLN A 18 -7.23 -34.22 12.92
C GLN A 18 -7.25 -34.15 11.39
N VAL A 19 -6.64 -33.12 10.81
CA VAL A 19 -6.33 -33.11 9.37
C VAL A 19 -5.05 -33.93 9.17
N PRO A 20 -5.07 -35.01 8.38
CA PRO A 20 -3.85 -35.72 8.04
C PRO A 20 -2.94 -34.79 7.23
N ILE A 21 -1.78 -34.46 7.78
CA ILE A 21 -0.73 -33.74 7.06
C ILE A 21 -0.12 -34.72 6.05
N ALA A 22 -0.54 -34.60 4.79
CA ALA A 22 0.14 -35.24 3.68
C ALA A 22 1.33 -34.34 3.27
N ILE A 23 2.55 -34.77 3.59
CA ILE A 23 3.76 -34.16 3.03
C ILE A 23 3.90 -34.71 1.62
N GLY A 24 3.34 -34.00 0.64
CA GLY A 24 3.53 -34.28 -0.77
C GLY A 24 4.91 -33.83 -1.21
N GLN A 25 5.77 -34.78 -1.59
CA GLN A 25 7.01 -34.52 -2.32
C GLN A 25 6.59 -34.19 -3.76
N SER A 26 6.74 -32.93 -4.19
CA SER A 26 6.52 -32.56 -5.59
C SER A 26 7.63 -33.17 -6.45
N ASP A 27 7.28 -34.22 -7.18
CA ASP A 27 8.06 -34.64 -8.35
C ASP A 27 7.94 -33.53 -9.40
N PRO A 28 9.04 -33.11 -10.06
CA PRO A 28 8.98 -32.16 -11.16
C PRO A 28 8.47 -32.91 -12.38
N ASP A 29 7.16 -33.06 -12.50
CA ASP A 29 6.56 -33.44 -13.76
C ASP A 29 6.67 -32.22 -14.69
N THR A 30 7.81 -32.14 -15.39
CA THR A 30 7.96 -31.31 -16.57
C THR A 30 7.06 -31.86 -17.67
N GLY A 31 5.76 -31.64 -17.50
CA GLY A 31 4.79 -31.65 -18.57
C GLY A 31 5.15 -30.51 -19.50
N VAL A 32 5.74 -30.85 -20.64
CA VAL A 32 5.84 -29.94 -21.78
C VAL A 32 4.41 -29.58 -22.19
N PHE A 33 3.91 -28.45 -21.71
CA PHE A 33 2.67 -27.84 -22.20
C PHE A 33 2.96 -27.21 -23.57
N THR A 34 2.88 -28.02 -24.62
CA THR A 34 2.70 -27.53 -26.00
C THR A 34 1.24 -27.13 -26.18
N GLY A 35 0.90 -25.94 -25.70
CA GLY A 35 -0.35 -25.25 -25.95
C GLY A 35 -0.11 -23.77 -25.70
N VAL A 36 -0.56 -22.90 -26.59
CA VAL A 36 -0.63 -21.47 -26.29
C VAL A 36 -1.62 -21.36 -25.12
N GLU A 37 -1.14 -21.00 -23.94
CA GLU A 37 -1.99 -20.78 -22.78
C GLU A 37 -3.00 -19.67 -23.14
N GLU A 38 -4.28 -20.01 -23.08
CA GLU A 38 -5.35 -19.07 -23.36
C GLU A 38 -5.48 -18.13 -22.17
N VAL A 39 -4.97 -16.91 -22.34
CA VAL A 39 -5.11 -15.85 -21.34
C VAL A 39 -6.52 -15.27 -21.48
N ILE A 40 -7.42 -15.61 -20.55
CA ILE A 40 -8.75 -15.02 -20.48
C ILE A 40 -8.70 -13.68 -19.76
N VAL A 41 -9.33 -12.67 -20.35
CA VAL A 41 -9.44 -11.32 -19.78
C VAL A 41 -10.87 -10.80 -19.83
N THR A 42 -11.16 -9.85 -18.95
CA THR A 42 -12.44 -9.13 -18.85
C THR A 42 -12.35 -7.69 -19.36
N ALA A 43 -11.34 -7.38 -20.17
CA ALA A 43 -11.04 -6.04 -20.65
C ALA A 43 -12.18 -5.35 -21.44
N GLN A 44 -13.14 -6.12 -21.99
CA GLN A 44 -14.35 -5.58 -22.63
C GLN A 44 -15.62 -5.87 -21.84
N LYS A 45 -15.53 -6.02 -20.50
CA LYS A 45 -16.66 -6.38 -19.63
C LYS A 45 -17.29 -7.74 -19.96
N ARG A 46 -16.51 -8.60 -20.63
CA ARG A 46 -16.84 -9.97 -21.00
C ARG A 46 -15.55 -10.79 -21.03
N GLU A 47 -15.64 -12.07 -20.68
CA GLU A 47 -14.53 -12.99 -20.78
C GLU A 47 -14.20 -13.27 -22.24
N GLN A 48 -12.93 -13.11 -22.61
CA GLN A 48 -12.42 -13.35 -23.96
C GLN A 48 -10.92 -13.59 -23.93
N ASN A 49 -10.40 -14.28 -24.94
CA ASN A 49 -8.97 -14.47 -25.12
C ASN A 49 -8.26 -13.11 -25.31
N ALA A 50 -7.14 -12.89 -24.62
CA ALA A 50 -6.36 -11.66 -24.70
C ALA A 50 -5.94 -11.32 -26.15
N ASN A 51 -5.70 -12.33 -27.00
CA ASN A 51 -5.33 -12.15 -28.40
C ASN A 51 -6.48 -11.63 -29.28
N ASP A 52 -7.73 -11.86 -28.86
CA ASP A 52 -8.92 -11.39 -29.59
C ASP A 52 -9.32 -9.96 -29.19
N VAL A 53 -8.64 -9.38 -28.20
CA VAL A 53 -8.95 -8.05 -27.72
C VAL A 53 -8.25 -6.99 -28.54
N GLY A 54 -9.03 -6.12 -29.19
CA GLY A 54 -8.53 -5.05 -30.07
C GLY A 54 -7.84 -3.86 -29.37
N MET A 55 -7.25 -4.04 -28.19
CA MET A 55 -6.54 -2.99 -27.44
C MET A 55 -5.32 -3.56 -26.71
N THR A 56 -4.36 -2.70 -26.34
CA THR A 56 -3.17 -3.17 -25.62
C THR A 56 -3.50 -3.50 -24.17
N ILE A 57 -3.28 -4.76 -23.79
CA ILE A 57 -3.51 -5.28 -22.45
C ILE A 57 -2.26 -6.02 -22.01
N ASP A 58 -1.84 -5.78 -20.78
CA ASP A 58 -0.92 -6.66 -20.06
C ASP A 58 -1.71 -7.42 -18.99
N THR A 59 -1.31 -8.65 -18.72
CA THR A 59 -1.90 -9.49 -17.67
C THR A 59 -0.81 -10.16 -16.87
N ALA A 60 -1.02 -10.31 -15.57
CA ALA A 60 -0.19 -11.18 -14.74
C ALA A 60 -1.08 -12.06 -13.86
N SER A 61 -0.78 -13.35 -13.81
CA SER A 61 -1.48 -14.29 -12.93
C SER A 61 -1.12 -14.04 -11.46
N GLY A 62 -1.97 -14.52 -10.54
CA GLY A 62 -1.69 -14.48 -9.10
C GLY A 62 -0.32 -15.10 -8.75
N ASP A 63 0.05 -16.19 -9.41
CA ASP A 63 1.36 -16.83 -9.22
C ASP A 63 2.52 -15.95 -9.69
N ALA A 64 2.38 -15.26 -10.82
CA ALA A 64 3.40 -14.32 -11.29
C ALA A 64 3.54 -13.12 -10.33
N ILE A 65 2.42 -12.61 -9.81
CA ILE A 65 2.40 -11.53 -8.80
C ILE A 65 3.12 -11.97 -7.52
N ASN A 66 2.80 -13.16 -7.03
CA ASN A 66 3.44 -13.76 -5.84
C ASN A 66 4.94 -14.00 -6.07
N ALA A 67 5.32 -14.59 -7.21
CA ALA A 67 6.70 -14.90 -7.55
C ALA A 67 7.57 -13.64 -7.73
N ALA A 68 6.98 -12.52 -8.17
CA ALA A 68 7.64 -11.23 -8.28
C ALA A 68 7.74 -10.47 -6.94
N GLY A 69 7.16 -11.01 -5.86
CA GLY A 69 7.16 -10.37 -4.53
C GLY A 69 6.41 -9.03 -4.53
N ILE A 70 5.35 -8.91 -5.34
CA ILE A 70 4.52 -7.71 -5.38
C ILE A 70 3.54 -7.77 -4.22
N THR A 71 3.58 -6.75 -3.37
CA THR A 71 2.71 -6.64 -2.18
C THR A 71 1.74 -5.48 -2.25
N ASP A 72 2.01 -4.48 -3.09
CA ASP A 72 1.17 -3.29 -3.26
C ASP A 72 1.06 -2.88 -4.74
N THR A 73 0.01 -2.12 -5.08
CA THR A 73 -0.23 -1.60 -6.44
C THR A 73 0.96 -0.78 -6.94
N PHE A 74 1.68 -0.11 -6.04
CA PHE A 74 2.92 0.61 -6.31
C PHE A 74 3.99 -0.27 -6.98
N ASP A 75 4.05 -1.57 -6.63
CA ASP A 75 5.04 -2.52 -7.14
C ASP A 75 4.70 -3.10 -8.51
N LEU A 76 3.50 -2.85 -9.06
CA LEU A 76 3.09 -3.42 -10.36
C LEU A 76 4.03 -3.04 -11.51
N GLY A 77 4.81 -1.97 -11.38
CA GLY A 77 5.81 -1.57 -12.38
C GLY A 77 6.89 -2.63 -12.63
N LYS A 78 7.06 -3.59 -11.71
CA LYS A 78 7.99 -4.74 -11.87
C LYS A 78 7.52 -5.74 -12.93
N LEU A 79 6.21 -5.84 -13.18
CA LEU A 79 5.62 -6.77 -14.16
C LEU A 79 5.01 -6.07 -15.37
N ILE A 80 4.50 -4.85 -15.20
CA ILE A 80 3.67 -4.18 -16.21
C ILE A 80 4.48 -3.10 -16.92
N SER A 81 4.76 -3.31 -18.21
CA SER A 81 5.59 -2.40 -18.99
C SER A 81 4.90 -1.06 -19.23
N GLY A 82 5.59 0.04 -18.92
CA GLY A 82 5.08 1.39 -19.11
C GLY A 82 4.06 1.84 -18.06
N PHE A 83 3.90 1.06 -16.98
CA PHE A 83 3.30 1.52 -15.73
C PHE A 83 4.42 1.94 -14.77
N THR A 84 4.22 3.06 -14.09
CA THR A 84 5.10 3.53 -13.02
C THR A 84 4.25 4.12 -11.91
N ALA A 85 4.56 3.79 -10.66
CA ALA A 85 4.01 4.46 -9.49
C ALA A 85 5.09 5.34 -8.88
N ASN A 86 4.70 6.54 -8.45
CA ASN A 86 5.58 7.45 -7.72
C ASN A 86 4.82 8.02 -6.55
N MET A 87 5.48 8.18 -5.40
CA MET A 87 4.91 8.86 -4.24
C MET A 87 5.46 10.28 -4.20
N ASN A 88 4.61 11.26 -3.94
CA ASN A 88 5.07 12.63 -3.75
C ASN A 88 5.47 12.89 -2.29
N TYR A 89 5.99 14.09 -2.04
CA TYR A 89 6.40 14.56 -0.71
C TYR A 89 5.27 14.60 0.33
N TYR A 90 4.01 14.46 -0.08
CA TYR A 90 2.82 14.49 0.77
C TYR A 90 2.17 13.10 0.91
N GLY A 91 2.92 12.02 0.63
CA GLY A 91 2.45 10.65 0.77
C GLY A 91 1.43 10.21 -0.28
N SER A 92 1.05 11.08 -1.22
CA SER A 92 0.09 10.70 -2.28
C SER A 92 0.79 9.92 -3.38
N VAL A 93 0.30 8.70 -3.64
CA VAL A 93 0.76 7.86 -4.75
C VAL A 93 0.11 8.33 -6.06
N THR A 94 0.92 8.55 -7.07
CA THR A 94 0.51 8.86 -8.44
C THR A 94 0.82 7.68 -9.34
N TYR A 95 -0.22 7.10 -9.94
CA TYR A 95 -0.07 6.10 -10.98
C TYR A 95 0.08 6.77 -12.35
N THR A 96 1.06 6.32 -13.13
CA THR A 96 1.33 6.81 -14.48
C THR A 96 1.43 5.64 -15.45
N MET A 97 0.79 5.78 -16.61
CA MET A 97 0.78 4.75 -17.65
C MET A 97 1.03 5.38 -19.01
N ARG A 98 2.06 4.90 -19.72
CA ARG A 98 2.56 5.50 -20.97
C ARG A 98 2.80 7.02 -20.85
N GLY A 99 3.28 7.47 -19.69
CA GLY A 99 3.55 8.87 -19.39
C GLY A 99 2.34 9.73 -19.04
N ILE A 100 1.13 9.15 -18.95
CA ILE A 100 -0.08 9.84 -18.52
C ILE A 100 -0.32 9.54 -17.04
N GLY A 101 -0.19 10.57 -16.20
CA GLY A 101 -0.40 10.55 -14.76
C GLY A 101 -1.01 11.88 -14.31
N PHE A 102 -1.67 11.91 -13.15
CA PHE A 102 -2.11 13.15 -12.51
C PHE A 102 -1.52 13.24 -11.12
N GLN A 103 -0.63 14.23 -10.94
CA GLN A 103 0.02 14.48 -9.68
C GLN A 103 -0.72 15.56 -8.91
N ASP A 104 -1.08 15.24 -7.68
CA ASP A 104 -1.76 16.12 -6.74
C ASP A 104 -1.37 15.72 -5.32
N THR A 105 -1.52 16.64 -4.38
CA THR A 105 -1.20 16.45 -2.96
C THR A 105 -2.45 16.15 -2.13
N ALA A 106 -3.65 16.31 -2.71
CA ALA A 106 -4.89 15.93 -2.05
C ALA A 106 -5.00 14.40 -1.91
N LEU A 107 -5.58 13.96 -0.79
CA LEU A 107 -5.87 12.53 -0.56
C LEU A 107 -6.93 12.02 -1.56
N ALA A 108 -8.02 12.77 -1.71
CA ALA A 108 -9.11 12.46 -2.63
C ALA A 108 -8.84 12.99 -4.06
N SER A 109 -7.62 12.78 -4.57
CA SER A 109 -7.24 13.27 -5.89
C SER A 109 -7.69 12.32 -7.01
N PRO A 110 -8.40 12.81 -8.04
CA PRO A 110 -8.83 11.98 -9.16
C PRO A 110 -7.62 11.47 -9.95
N GLN A 111 -7.52 10.15 -10.11
CA GLN A 111 -6.44 9.53 -10.86
C GLN A 111 -6.71 9.58 -12.38
N THR A 112 -5.66 9.41 -13.19
CA THR A 112 -5.80 9.21 -14.65
C THR A 112 -5.86 7.74 -15.03
N ILE A 113 -5.64 6.85 -14.06
CA ILE A 113 -5.72 5.41 -14.20
C ILE A 113 -6.76 4.94 -13.18
N SER A 114 -7.81 4.30 -13.67
CA SER A 114 -8.82 3.70 -12.82
C SER A 114 -8.26 2.40 -12.22
N VAL A 115 -8.52 2.17 -10.95
CA VAL A 115 -8.21 0.90 -10.27
C VAL A 115 -9.51 0.29 -9.80
N SER A 116 -9.63 -1.03 -9.91
CA SER A 116 -10.83 -1.77 -9.52
C SER A 116 -10.50 -3.18 -9.06
N ILE A 117 -11.36 -3.76 -8.23
CA ILE A 117 -11.33 -5.20 -7.91
C ILE A 117 -12.64 -5.80 -8.40
N ASP A 118 -12.56 -6.75 -9.32
CA ASP A 118 -13.72 -7.34 -10.01
C ASP A 118 -14.69 -6.29 -10.52
N GLU A 119 -14.13 -5.27 -11.18
CA GLU A 119 -14.83 -4.14 -11.74
C GLU A 119 -15.47 -3.17 -10.73
N MET A 120 -15.39 -3.45 -9.42
CA MET A 120 -15.77 -2.49 -8.38
C MET A 120 -14.68 -1.41 -8.26
N PRO A 121 -15.00 -0.13 -8.47
CA PRO A 121 -14.00 0.91 -8.50
C PRO A 121 -13.39 1.17 -7.12
N ILE A 122 -12.07 1.36 -7.09
CA ILE A 122 -11.32 1.94 -5.97
C ILE A 122 -10.97 3.37 -6.40
N PRO A 123 -11.71 4.40 -5.95
CA PRO A 123 -11.65 5.73 -6.57
C PRO A 123 -10.32 6.48 -6.39
N PHE A 124 -9.60 6.20 -5.30
CA PHE A 124 -8.39 6.92 -4.92
C PHE A 124 -7.21 5.97 -4.70
N SER A 125 -6.01 6.39 -5.11
CA SER A 125 -4.80 5.56 -5.06
C SER A 125 -4.41 5.15 -3.63
N ALA A 126 -4.71 5.98 -2.63
CA ALA A 126 -4.44 5.66 -1.22
C ALA A 126 -5.22 4.41 -0.73
N MET A 127 -6.35 4.09 -1.36
CA MET A 127 -7.22 2.97 -0.97
C MET A 127 -6.73 1.62 -1.54
N THR A 128 -5.73 1.61 -2.43
CA THR A 128 -5.34 0.40 -3.19
C THR A 128 -4.39 -0.54 -2.44
N GLY A 129 -4.01 -0.21 -1.19
CA GLY A 129 -3.06 -0.98 -0.38
C GLY A 129 -3.39 -2.47 -0.30
N GLY A 130 -4.68 -2.79 -0.17
CA GLY A 130 -5.14 -4.16 -0.04
C GLY A 130 -5.46 -4.89 -1.35
N ALA A 131 -5.26 -4.28 -2.51
CA ALA A 131 -5.83 -4.79 -3.76
C ALA A 131 -5.23 -6.13 -4.23
N ILE A 132 -3.99 -6.46 -3.82
CA ILE A 132 -3.23 -7.63 -4.28
C ILE A 132 -3.51 -8.93 -3.49
N LEU A 133 -4.35 -8.90 -2.46
CA LEU A 133 -4.70 -10.11 -1.74
C LEU A 133 -5.43 -11.11 -2.63
N ASP A 134 -4.94 -12.35 -2.63
CA ASP A 134 -5.66 -13.53 -3.13
C ASP A 134 -6.28 -13.33 -4.53
N LEU A 135 -5.39 -13.05 -5.47
CA LEU A 135 -5.74 -12.77 -6.85
C LEU A 135 -5.67 -14.01 -7.72
N GLU A 136 -6.63 -14.12 -8.63
CA GLU A 136 -6.52 -14.96 -9.81
C GLU A 136 -5.56 -14.32 -10.82
N ARG A 137 -5.74 -13.01 -11.09
CA ARG A 137 -4.91 -12.23 -12.01
C ARG A 137 -5.10 -10.72 -11.82
N VAL A 138 -4.21 -9.94 -12.44
CA VAL A 138 -4.38 -8.51 -12.72
C VAL A 138 -4.44 -8.29 -14.22
N GLU A 139 -5.36 -7.42 -14.65
CA GLU A 139 -5.52 -6.98 -16.03
C GLU A 139 -5.21 -5.47 -16.11
N VAL A 140 -4.29 -5.08 -17.00
CA VAL A 140 -3.89 -3.69 -17.18
C VAL A 140 -4.13 -3.24 -18.62
N LEU A 141 -5.11 -2.35 -18.78
CA LEU A 141 -5.51 -1.78 -20.05
C LEU A 141 -4.78 -0.46 -20.28
N LYS A 142 -4.02 -0.36 -21.38
CA LYS A 142 -3.17 0.82 -21.65
C LYS A 142 -3.82 1.80 -22.62
N GLY A 143 -3.93 3.05 -22.19
CA GLY A 143 -4.55 4.14 -22.95
C GLY A 143 -6.02 4.38 -22.57
N PRO A 144 -6.69 5.36 -23.19
CA PRO A 144 -8.02 5.81 -22.77
C PRO A 144 -9.08 4.70 -22.70
N GLN A 145 -9.74 4.53 -21.54
CA GLN A 145 -10.80 3.51 -21.30
C GLN A 145 -12.16 4.10 -20.89
N GLY A 146 -12.45 5.34 -21.27
CA GLY A 146 -13.62 6.09 -20.81
C GLY A 146 -14.98 5.47 -21.13
N THR A 147 -15.07 4.64 -22.18
CA THR A 147 -16.32 4.02 -22.61
C THR A 147 -16.75 2.82 -21.77
N LEU A 148 -15.81 2.07 -21.20
CA LEU A 148 -16.09 0.81 -20.49
C LEU A 148 -15.80 0.90 -18.98
N PHE A 149 -14.81 1.71 -18.59
CA PHE A 149 -14.37 1.84 -17.19
C PHE A 149 -14.73 3.20 -16.59
N GLY A 150 -15.36 4.08 -17.37
CA GLY A 150 -15.90 5.35 -16.87
C GLY A 150 -14.84 6.42 -16.64
N MET A 151 -15.07 7.28 -15.64
CA MET A 151 -14.21 8.42 -15.33
C MET A 151 -12.79 7.98 -14.96
N ASN A 152 -11.82 8.92 -15.00
CA ASN A 152 -10.46 8.69 -14.48
C ASN A 152 -9.65 7.62 -15.23
N THR A 153 -9.92 7.43 -16.52
CA THR A 153 -9.31 6.37 -17.36
C THR A 153 -8.52 6.91 -18.55
N THR A 154 -8.05 8.15 -18.51
CA THR A 154 -7.33 8.79 -19.63
C THR A 154 -5.99 8.11 -19.93
N GLY A 155 -5.30 7.61 -18.91
CA GLY A 155 -4.06 6.85 -19.03
C GLY A 155 -4.26 5.34 -19.17
N GLY A 156 -5.34 4.80 -18.59
CA GLY A 156 -5.61 3.36 -18.58
C GLY A 156 -6.58 2.92 -17.49
N ALA A 157 -6.64 1.60 -17.29
CA ALA A 157 -7.36 0.96 -16.20
C ALA A 157 -6.59 -0.26 -15.68
N ILE A 158 -6.68 -0.51 -14.39
CA ILE A 158 -6.17 -1.70 -13.69
C ILE A 158 -7.38 -2.39 -13.07
N ASN A 159 -7.59 -3.66 -13.41
CA ASN A 159 -8.63 -4.48 -12.81
C ASN A 159 -7.98 -5.70 -12.17
N TYR A 160 -8.13 -5.80 -10.86
CA TYR A 160 -7.73 -6.95 -10.09
C TYR A 160 -8.86 -7.97 -10.06
N ILE A 161 -8.57 -9.21 -10.43
CA ILE A 161 -9.55 -10.30 -10.40
C ILE A 161 -9.23 -11.17 -9.19
N ALA A 162 -10.12 -11.13 -8.20
CA ALA A 162 -9.99 -11.94 -7.00
C ALA A 162 -10.39 -13.39 -7.25
N ASN A 163 -9.69 -14.33 -6.60
CA ASN A 163 -10.15 -15.72 -6.58
C ASN A 163 -11.58 -15.80 -6.01
N LYS A 164 -12.42 -16.63 -6.61
CA LYS A 164 -13.84 -16.80 -6.24
C LYS A 164 -14.02 -17.94 -5.24
N PRO A 165 -15.13 -17.95 -4.48
CA PRO A 165 -15.53 -19.12 -3.72
C PRO A 165 -15.62 -20.38 -4.59
N THR A 166 -15.09 -21.49 -4.07
CA THR A 166 -15.04 -22.77 -4.78
C THR A 166 -16.19 -23.70 -4.43
N SER A 167 -16.46 -24.65 -5.33
CA SER A 167 -17.46 -25.71 -5.15
C SER A 167 -16.98 -26.85 -4.25
N GLU A 168 -15.67 -26.96 -4.04
CA GLU A 168 -15.05 -27.95 -3.15
C GLU A 168 -14.24 -27.25 -2.07
N PHE A 169 -14.08 -27.91 -0.92
CA PHE A 169 -13.25 -27.37 0.13
C PHE A 169 -11.78 -27.33 -0.30
N GLU A 170 -11.20 -26.14 -0.27
CA GLU A 170 -9.79 -25.88 -0.54
C GLU A 170 -9.21 -24.90 0.49
N GLY A 171 -7.89 -24.93 0.62
CA GLY A 171 -7.20 -23.98 1.46
C GLY A 171 -5.71 -23.98 1.19
N GLU A 172 -5.11 -22.83 1.45
CA GLU A 172 -3.68 -22.61 1.28
C GLU A 172 -3.15 -21.85 2.50
N LEU A 173 -1.95 -22.22 2.95
CA LEU A 173 -1.18 -21.46 3.92
C LEU A 173 0.22 -21.23 3.36
N LYS A 174 0.61 -19.96 3.31
CA LYS A 174 1.92 -19.46 2.91
C LYS A 174 2.58 -18.83 4.14
N VAL A 175 3.84 -19.19 4.37
CA VAL A 175 4.68 -18.65 5.44
C VAL A 175 6.03 -18.32 4.83
N GLY A 176 6.42 -17.05 4.94
CA GLY A 176 7.69 -16.50 4.48
C GLY A 176 8.48 -15.91 5.63
N VAL A 177 9.80 -16.06 5.57
CA VAL A 177 10.75 -15.36 6.42
C VAL A 177 11.83 -14.71 5.57
N ALA A 178 12.19 -13.46 5.85
CA ALA A 178 13.19 -12.74 5.09
C ALA A 178 14.16 -11.95 5.99
N ARG A 179 14.97 -11.08 5.37
CA ARG A 179 15.88 -10.19 6.11
C ARG A 179 15.07 -9.21 6.96
N PHE A 180 15.73 -8.62 7.97
CA PHE A 180 15.09 -7.68 8.91
C PHE A 180 13.96 -8.32 9.71
N ASN A 181 14.12 -9.60 10.04
CA ASN A 181 13.12 -10.39 10.75
C ASN A 181 11.73 -10.30 10.12
N GLU A 182 11.65 -10.18 8.79
CA GLU A 182 10.37 -10.12 8.10
C GLU A 182 9.64 -11.46 8.22
N PHE A 183 8.38 -11.43 8.63
CA PHE A 183 7.44 -12.54 8.66
C PHE A 183 6.25 -12.22 7.77
N ASP A 184 6.05 -13.02 6.72
CA ASP A 184 4.91 -12.90 5.79
C ASP A 184 4.05 -14.15 5.91
N VAL A 185 2.85 -14.00 6.45
CA VAL A 185 1.91 -15.11 6.63
C VAL A 185 0.63 -14.79 5.89
N GLY A 186 0.25 -15.64 4.95
CA GLY A 186 -0.97 -15.47 4.19
C GLY A 186 -1.61 -16.79 3.82
N GLY A 187 -2.85 -16.75 3.39
CA GLY A 187 -3.57 -17.94 3.01
C GLY A 187 -5.04 -17.70 2.77
N PHE A 188 -5.73 -18.77 2.42
CA PHE A 188 -7.17 -18.75 2.22
C PHE A 188 -7.81 -20.07 2.63
N LEU A 189 -9.11 -20.00 2.87
CA LEU A 189 -10.01 -21.14 2.97
C LEU A 189 -11.22 -20.87 2.08
N SER A 190 -11.64 -21.86 1.30
CA SER A 190 -12.80 -21.77 0.43
C SER A 190 -13.58 -23.07 0.38
N GLY A 191 -14.85 -23.00 0.02
CA GLY A 191 -15.68 -24.17 -0.21
C GLY A 191 -17.18 -23.89 -0.10
N PRO A 192 -18.01 -24.94 -0.26
CA PRO A 192 -19.45 -24.82 -0.17
C PRO A 192 -19.93 -24.74 1.29
N ILE A 193 -20.85 -23.82 1.57
CA ILE A 193 -21.71 -23.83 2.76
C ILE A 193 -22.94 -24.72 2.49
N THR A 194 -23.50 -24.59 1.29
CA THR A 194 -24.62 -25.40 0.77
C THR A 194 -24.42 -25.61 -0.74
N ASP A 195 -25.30 -26.38 -1.38
CA ASP A 195 -25.30 -26.57 -2.85
C ASP A 195 -25.46 -25.25 -3.65
N LYS A 196 -25.83 -24.14 -3.00
CA LYS A 196 -26.14 -22.85 -3.64
C LYS A 196 -25.36 -21.68 -3.05
N LEU A 197 -24.53 -21.93 -2.03
CA LEU A 197 -23.83 -20.88 -1.30
C LEU A 197 -22.43 -21.36 -0.98
N SER A 198 -21.44 -20.64 -1.47
CA SER A 198 -20.03 -20.91 -1.23
C SER A 198 -19.34 -19.73 -0.59
N TYR A 199 -18.26 -19.99 0.14
CA TYR A 199 -17.48 -18.97 0.82
C TYR A 199 -16.02 -19.00 0.38
N ARG A 200 -15.36 -17.86 0.56
CA ARG A 200 -13.91 -17.72 0.55
C ARG A 200 -13.48 -16.70 1.58
N ILE A 201 -12.49 -17.04 2.38
CA ILE A 201 -11.85 -16.15 3.35
C ILE A 201 -10.37 -16.17 3.04
N ALA A 202 -9.80 -15.02 2.74
CA ALA A 202 -8.37 -14.85 2.54
C ALA A 202 -7.83 -13.81 3.52
N ALA A 203 -6.59 -14.00 3.98
CA ALA A 203 -5.90 -13.04 4.81
C ALA A 203 -4.39 -13.09 4.56
N ARG A 204 -3.71 -11.98 4.79
CA ARG A 204 -2.25 -11.86 4.76
C ARG A 204 -1.79 -10.83 5.79
N SER A 205 -0.68 -11.11 6.46
CA SER A 205 0.00 -10.18 7.35
C SER A 205 1.49 -10.20 7.04
N ILE A 206 2.09 -9.01 6.99
CA ILE A 206 3.54 -8.83 6.78
C ILE A 206 4.05 -7.95 7.89
N THR A 207 4.98 -8.45 8.68
CA THR A 207 5.69 -7.66 9.70
C THR A 207 7.20 -7.72 9.45
N SER A 208 7.95 -6.67 9.74
CA SER A 208 9.42 -6.67 9.67
C SER A 208 10.02 -5.54 10.49
N ASP A 209 11.22 -5.72 11.04
CA ASP A 209 11.97 -4.64 11.66
C ASP A 209 12.36 -3.56 10.64
N GLY A 210 12.76 -2.39 11.15
CA GLY A 210 13.35 -1.31 10.36
C GLY A 210 14.59 -1.75 9.58
N HIS A 211 14.73 -1.22 8.37
CA HIS A 211 15.87 -1.52 7.50
C HIS A 211 16.67 -0.28 7.09
N TYR A 212 16.11 0.92 7.20
CA TYR A 212 16.83 2.19 7.10
C TYR A 212 17.65 2.44 8.35
N TYR A 213 18.80 3.12 8.19
CA TYR A 213 19.62 3.58 9.29
C TYR A 213 20.00 5.06 9.07
N SER A 214 20.09 5.80 10.17
CA SER A 214 20.60 7.17 10.15
C SER A 214 22.10 7.21 9.92
N TYR A 215 22.53 7.90 8.85
CA TYR A 215 23.93 7.96 8.43
C TYR A 215 24.68 9.17 9.01
N THR A 216 23.95 10.16 9.54
CA THR A 216 24.54 11.24 10.34
C THR A 216 24.56 10.94 11.83
N ASN A 217 23.64 10.08 12.29
CA ASN A 217 23.72 9.54 13.63
C ASN A 217 24.88 8.53 13.68
N ASN A 218 25.78 8.70 14.65
CA ASN A 218 26.88 7.77 14.95
C ASN A 218 28.20 7.90 14.14
N GLN A 219 28.67 9.12 13.87
CA GLN A 219 30.12 9.40 13.69
C GLN A 219 30.78 9.99 14.97
N GLY A 220 30.41 9.50 16.15
CA GLY A 220 31.12 9.85 17.39
C GLY A 220 30.97 11.29 17.90
N ALA A 221 30.03 12.08 17.36
CA ALA A 221 29.80 13.48 17.76
C ALA A 221 28.93 13.66 19.02
N GLY A 222 28.52 12.57 19.68
CA GLY A 222 27.56 12.60 20.79
C GLY A 222 26.11 12.68 20.31
N ALA A 223 25.16 12.57 21.25
CA ALA A 223 23.73 12.72 20.97
C ALA A 223 23.51 14.04 20.23
N ASN A 224 22.79 14.01 19.10
CA ASN A 224 22.33 15.23 18.43
C ASN A 224 21.76 16.18 19.50
N PRO A 225 22.21 17.45 19.57
CA PRO A 225 21.75 18.39 20.57
C PRO A 225 20.22 18.57 20.59
N MET A 226 19.54 18.30 19.46
CA MET A 226 18.07 18.25 19.39
C MET A 226 17.48 17.14 20.28
N TRP A 227 18.10 15.96 20.32
CA TRP A 227 17.67 14.82 21.15
C TRP A 227 18.13 14.97 22.61
N ALA A 228 19.29 15.59 22.85
CA ALA A 228 19.84 15.81 24.18
C ALA A 228 18.97 16.74 25.06
N SER A 229 18.19 17.63 24.45
CA SER A 229 17.31 18.59 25.14
C SER A 229 16.02 17.98 25.72
N ARG A 230 15.67 16.73 25.36
CA ARG A 230 14.42 16.05 25.76
C ARG A 230 14.47 15.21 27.04
N GLY A 231 15.65 15.03 27.64
CA GLY A 231 15.83 14.10 28.76
C GLY A 231 15.79 12.63 28.33
N TYR A 232 16.29 11.75 29.19
CA TYR A 232 16.73 10.36 28.93
C TYR A 232 15.62 9.34 28.55
N ASP A 233 14.36 9.75 28.41
CA ASP A 233 13.20 8.84 28.37
C ASP A 233 12.66 8.54 26.95
N TRP A 234 13.29 9.08 25.91
CA TRP A 234 12.98 8.72 24.52
C TRP A 234 14.19 8.03 23.90
N SER A 235 14.08 6.72 23.69
CA SER A 235 15.01 5.99 22.83
C SER A 235 14.78 6.46 21.39
N PHE A 236 15.77 7.13 20.80
CA PHE A 236 15.78 7.34 19.37
C PHE A 236 15.78 5.96 18.71
N ASP A 237 14.73 5.70 17.94
CA ASP A 237 14.70 4.56 17.06
C ASP A 237 15.76 4.77 15.99
N ASN A 238 16.84 3.99 16.08
CA ASN A 238 17.99 4.14 15.18
C ASN A 238 17.73 3.49 13.82
N GLU A 239 16.61 2.78 13.67
CA GLU A 239 16.22 2.12 12.44
C GLU A 239 14.82 2.61 12.03
N LYS A 240 14.55 2.62 10.73
CA LYS A 240 13.23 2.96 10.18
C LYS A 240 12.87 2.08 9.02
N GLY A 241 11.60 2.09 8.60
CA GLY A 241 11.09 1.22 7.55
C GLY A 241 10.60 -0.12 8.09
N GLU A 242 10.14 -0.15 9.35
CA GLU A 242 9.33 -1.25 9.89
C GLU A 242 8.09 -1.45 9.01
N LYS A 243 7.70 -2.70 8.80
CA LYS A 243 6.44 -3.05 8.15
C LYS A 243 5.48 -3.62 9.17
N ASP A 244 4.22 -3.18 9.09
CA ASP A 244 3.09 -3.80 9.79
C ASP A 244 1.85 -3.67 8.90
N LEU A 245 1.66 -4.69 8.06
CA LEU A 245 0.56 -4.77 7.09
C LEU A 245 -0.37 -5.90 7.47
N PHE A 246 -1.67 -5.64 7.39
CA PHE A 246 -2.70 -6.66 7.47
C PHE A 246 -3.74 -6.45 6.38
N ASN A 247 -4.19 -7.54 5.76
CA ASN A 247 -5.18 -7.50 4.71
C ASN A 247 -6.06 -8.75 4.79
N SER A 248 -7.36 -8.59 4.58
CA SER A 248 -8.33 -9.68 4.58
C SER A 248 -9.47 -9.44 3.59
N ARG A 249 -10.00 -10.55 3.06
CA ARG A 249 -11.14 -10.57 2.16
C ARG A 249 -12.07 -11.72 2.53
N LEU A 250 -13.34 -11.40 2.75
CA LEU A 250 -14.43 -12.36 2.82
C LEU A 250 -15.25 -12.27 1.53
N SER A 251 -15.58 -13.40 0.93
CA SER A 251 -16.47 -13.49 -0.23
C SER A 251 -17.52 -14.57 -0.02
N LEU A 252 -18.77 -14.26 -0.35
CA LEU A 252 -19.90 -15.18 -0.35
C LEU A 252 -20.53 -15.18 -1.74
N LEU A 253 -20.55 -16.33 -2.38
CA LEU A 253 -21.13 -16.54 -3.70
C LEU A 253 -22.43 -17.33 -3.56
N PHE A 254 -23.55 -16.71 -3.94
CA PHE A 254 -24.88 -17.31 -3.92
C PHE A 254 -25.36 -17.57 -5.34
N GLU A 255 -25.59 -18.84 -5.66
CA GLU A 255 -25.99 -19.33 -6.98
C GLU A 255 -27.24 -20.22 -6.84
N PRO A 256 -28.44 -19.63 -6.73
CA PRO A 256 -29.65 -20.41 -6.55
C PRO A 256 -30.14 -21.12 -7.81
N SER A 257 -29.63 -20.75 -8.98
CA SER A 257 -29.95 -21.28 -10.31
C SER A 257 -28.88 -20.87 -11.34
N ASP A 258 -28.80 -21.56 -12.46
CA ASP A 258 -27.87 -21.25 -13.57
C ASP A 258 -28.06 -19.86 -14.19
N ALA A 259 -29.21 -19.20 -13.98
CA ALA A 259 -29.52 -17.90 -14.57
C ALA A 259 -29.28 -16.71 -13.61
N PHE A 260 -28.84 -16.96 -12.38
CA PHE A 260 -28.61 -15.89 -11.40
C PHE A 260 -27.49 -16.23 -10.42
N SER A 261 -26.59 -15.26 -10.23
CA SER A 261 -25.55 -15.31 -9.20
C SER A 261 -25.47 -13.99 -8.45
N ALA A 262 -25.05 -14.05 -7.19
CA ALA A 262 -24.76 -12.90 -6.36
C ALA A 262 -23.47 -13.11 -5.57
N LEU A 263 -22.51 -12.20 -5.73
CA LEU A 263 -21.24 -12.19 -5.01
C LEU A 263 -21.22 -11.00 -4.04
N LEU A 264 -21.29 -11.30 -2.75
CA LEU A 264 -21.03 -10.34 -1.67
C LEU A 264 -19.56 -10.44 -1.28
N ARG A 265 -18.88 -9.30 -1.16
CA ARG A 265 -17.51 -9.20 -0.67
C ARG A 265 -17.37 -8.15 0.42
N VAL A 266 -16.52 -8.46 1.38
CA VAL A 266 -16.02 -7.52 2.37
C VAL A 266 -14.49 -7.54 2.33
N ASP A 267 -13.87 -6.39 2.08
CA ASP A 267 -12.42 -6.21 2.11
C ASP A 267 -12.03 -5.34 3.29
N TYR A 268 -10.91 -5.67 3.93
CA TYR A 268 -10.38 -4.91 5.06
C TYR A 268 -8.86 -4.94 5.05
N TRP A 269 -8.20 -3.79 5.17
CA TRP A 269 -6.75 -3.74 5.34
C TRP A 269 -6.31 -2.60 6.26
N THR A 270 -5.16 -2.80 6.89
CA THR A 270 -4.45 -1.79 7.69
C THR A 270 -2.99 -1.70 7.29
N ASP A 271 -2.43 -0.50 7.34
CA ASP A 271 -0.99 -0.25 7.21
C ASP A 271 -0.51 0.62 8.36
N LYS A 272 0.27 -0.01 9.25
CA LYS A 272 0.94 0.61 10.41
C LYS A 272 2.46 0.68 10.26
N SER A 273 2.93 0.48 9.03
CA SER A 273 4.36 0.53 8.71
C SER A 273 4.93 1.92 8.95
N ASP A 274 6.24 2.00 9.14
CA ASP A 274 6.92 3.28 9.05
C ASP A 274 6.66 3.93 7.68
N SER A 275 6.58 5.26 7.68
CA SER A 275 6.52 6.03 6.45
C SER A 275 7.83 5.87 5.65
N PRO A 276 7.81 6.05 4.33
CA PRO A 276 9.02 5.94 3.53
C PRO A 276 10.03 7.01 3.94
N MET A 277 11.30 6.61 4.07
CA MET A 277 12.39 7.48 4.50
C MET A 277 13.20 7.94 3.27
N PRO A 278 13.19 9.24 2.92
CA PRO A 278 13.92 9.73 1.77
C PRO A 278 15.36 10.09 2.08
N GLN A 279 16.20 10.08 1.06
CA GLN A 279 17.59 10.46 1.18
C GLN A 279 17.80 11.94 0.82
N PHE A 280 18.52 12.67 1.67
CA PHE A 280 19.01 13.99 1.30
C PHE A 280 20.12 13.87 0.24
N GLN A 281 19.81 14.24 -1.00
CA GLN A 281 20.72 14.11 -2.15
C GLN A 281 21.40 15.42 -2.53
N ASP A 282 20.69 16.56 -2.46
CA ASP A 282 21.22 17.87 -2.81
C ASP A 282 20.32 19.01 -2.33
N GLY A 283 20.89 20.21 -2.17
CA GLY A 283 20.16 21.44 -1.85
C GLY A 283 20.22 22.44 -3.01
N TRP A 284 19.05 22.88 -3.50
CA TRP A 284 18.98 23.85 -4.61
C TRP A 284 18.58 25.24 -4.15
N ARG A 285 19.37 26.25 -4.53
CA ARG A 285 19.07 27.66 -4.30
C ARG A 285 17.98 28.12 -5.28
N ARG A 286 16.83 28.59 -4.77
CA ARG A 286 15.72 29.09 -5.62
C ARG A 286 16.02 30.40 -6.38
N SER A 287 17.10 31.09 -6.06
CA SER A 287 17.51 32.35 -6.70
C SER A 287 19.03 32.43 -6.82
N MET A 288 19.53 33.14 -7.84
CA MET A 288 20.96 33.37 -8.07
C MET A 288 21.67 34.02 -6.86
N ASN A 289 20.92 34.70 -5.99
CA ASN A 289 21.41 35.35 -4.78
C ASN A 289 20.82 34.74 -3.48
N GLY A 290 20.13 33.60 -3.57
CA GLY A 290 19.61 32.92 -2.38
C GLY A 290 20.72 32.12 -1.70
N GLU A 291 20.92 32.32 -0.40
CA GLU A 291 21.75 31.44 0.41
C GLU A 291 20.88 30.31 0.96
N LEU A 292 21.39 29.08 0.90
CA LEU A 292 20.80 28.00 1.69
C LEU A 292 21.14 28.25 3.16
N PRO A 293 20.27 27.86 4.10
CA PRO A 293 20.63 27.85 5.51
C PRO A 293 21.95 27.07 5.68
N PRO A 294 22.95 27.58 6.43
CA PRO A 294 24.23 26.91 6.60
C PRO A 294 24.12 25.46 7.09
N LEU A 295 23.06 25.14 7.85
CA LEU A 295 22.76 23.79 8.31
C LEU A 295 22.40 22.83 7.18
N ILE A 296 21.68 23.30 6.15
CA ILE A 296 21.33 22.52 4.97
C ILE A 296 22.51 22.48 3.98
N GLU A 297 23.21 23.60 3.80
CA GLU A 297 24.38 23.67 2.90
C GLU A 297 25.53 22.76 3.36
N ASN A 298 25.72 22.60 4.67
CA ASN A 298 26.74 21.72 5.24
C ASN A 298 26.19 20.34 5.65
N TYR A 299 24.93 20.04 5.33
CA TYR A 299 24.38 18.72 5.60
C TYR A 299 25.09 17.68 4.72
N PRO A 300 25.59 16.57 5.28
CA PRO A 300 26.23 15.55 4.48
C PRO A 300 25.20 14.91 3.55
N ILE A 301 25.57 14.73 2.29
CA ILE A 301 24.75 14.00 1.31
C ILE A 301 24.72 12.52 1.69
N ALA A 302 23.58 11.88 1.50
CA ALA A 302 23.43 10.45 1.72
C ALA A 302 24.47 9.66 0.90
N PRO A 303 25.12 8.64 1.49
CA PRO A 303 26.02 7.77 0.75
C PRO A 303 25.27 6.96 -0.32
N ASP A 304 26.01 6.33 -1.23
CA ASP A 304 25.47 5.39 -2.24
C ASP A 304 25.05 4.05 -1.59
N ASP A 305 24.10 4.12 -0.66
CA ASP A 305 23.45 3.01 0.02
C ASP A 305 21.97 3.37 0.20
N ASN A 306 21.08 2.59 -0.43
CA ASN A 306 19.63 2.81 -0.38
C ASN A 306 19.03 2.71 1.04
N ARG A 307 19.79 2.20 2.03
CA ARG A 307 19.37 2.10 3.43
C ARG A 307 19.75 3.32 4.26
N ALA A 308 20.61 4.20 3.74
CA ALA A 308 21.09 5.36 4.48
C ALA A 308 20.10 6.53 4.36
N SER A 309 19.35 6.82 5.41
CA SER A 309 18.40 7.93 5.45
C SER A 309 18.45 8.62 6.80
N ASP A 310 18.23 9.92 6.87
CA ASP A 310 18.03 10.59 8.17
C ASP A 310 16.58 11.03 8.33
N TRP A 311 16.21 11.28 9.58
CA TRP A 311 14.87 11.70 9.94
C TRP A 311 14.89 12.53 11.22
N GLY A 312 13.94 13.48 11.30
CA GLY A 312 13.64 14.18 12.54
C GLY A 312 13.16 13.23 13.65
N PRO A 313 13.21 13.67 14.92
CA PRO A 313 12.75 12.84 16.05
C PRO A 313 11.26 12.50 16.01
N CYS A 314 10.45 13.28 15.29
CA CYS A 314 9.03 13.05 15.03
C CYS A 314 8.45 14.17 14.17
N VAL A 315 7.27 13.96 13.60
CA VAL A 315 6.50 14.99 12.91
C VAL A 315 5.78 15.90 13.90
N ASN A 316 6.03 17.21 13.84
CA ASN A 316 5.39 18.19 14.72
C ASN A 316 4.34 19.06 14.00
N SER A 317 3.07 18.84 14.31
CA SER A 317 1.91 19.26 13.50
C SER A 317 1.33 20.67 13.75
N ALA A 318 2.05 21.60 14.39
CA ALA A 318 1.48 22.92 14.72
C ALA A 318 1.43 23.89 13.52
N ARG A 319 0.24 24.08 12.91
CA ARG A 319 -0.07 25.19 11.96
C ARG A 319 0.11 26.62 12.52
N THR A 320 0.45 26.80 13.79
CA THR A 320 0.49 28.10 14.48
C THR A 320 1.85 28.50 15.01
N GLY A 321 2.89 27.70 14.78
CA GLY A 321 4.25 28.12 15.07
C GLY A 321 4.73 29.00 13.94
N ASN A 322 5.07 30.25 14.23
CA ASN A 322 5.95 30.98 13.33
C ASN A 322 7.23 30.14 13.22
N GLU A 323 7.44 29.50 12.07
CA GLU A 323 8.69 28.83 11.66
C GLU A 323 9.88 29.82 11.71
N ASN A 324 9.60 31.11 11.95
CA ASN A 324 10.55 32.12 12.36
C ASN A 324 10.40 32.42 13.86
N ASN A 325 11.25 31.79 14.68
CA ASN A 325 11.82 32.43 15.87
C ASN A 325 10.83 32.89 16.96
N VAL A 326 10.26 31.96 17.74
CA VAL A 326 9.36 32.32 18.86
C VAL A 326 10.12 32.79 20.11
N THR A 327 11.44 32.60 20.20
CA THR A 327 12.22 32.92 21.42
C THR A 327 13.37 33.89 21.22
N GLY A 328 13.67 34.31 19.99
CA GLY A 328 14.84 35.16 19.70
C GLY A 328 16.18 34.44 19.83
N ASN A 329 16.20 33.12 20.05
CA ASN A 329 17.45 32.38 20.16
C ASN A 329 18.05 32.11 18.78
N THR A 330 19.33 32.37 18.70
CA THR A 330 20.16 32.10 17.55
C THR A 330 21.03 30.89 17.83
N ASP A 331 21.39 30.14 16.79
CA ASP A 331 22.29 29.01 16.90
C ASP A 331 23.69 29.48 17.30
N VAL A 332 24.62 28.54 17.48
CA VAL A 332 26.02 28.85 17.80
C VAL A 332 26.72 29.72 16.74
N PHE A 333 26.07 30.01 15.61
CA PHE A 333 26.53 30.85 14.50
C PHE A 333 25.73 32.15 14.33
N GLY A 334 24.74 32.44 15.17
CA GLY A 334 23.98 33.70 15.13
C GLY A 334 22.80 33.72 14.14
N ALA A 335 22.41 32.58 13.57
CA ALA A 335 21.20 32.45 12.75
C ALA A 335 19.99 32.07 13.62
N PRO A 336 18.75 32.53 13.33
CA PRO A 336 17.57 32.11 14.11
C PRO A 336 17.50 30.58 14.18
N GLU A 337 17.54 30.02 15.38
CA GLU A 337 17.41 28.57 15.56
C GLU A 337 16.03 28.14 15.08
N ASN A 338 15.98 27.34 14.02
CA ASN A 338 14.82 26.48 13.74
C ASN A 338 14.94 25.15 14.52
N LEU A 339 15.60 25.17 15.68
CA LEU A 339 15.67 24.06 16.64
C LEU A 339 14.52 24.14 17.67
N GLY A 340 13.61 25.09 17.48
CA GLY A 340 12.67 25.58 18.49
C GLY A 340 11.30 24.90 18.53
N ASN A 341 11.01 23.90 17.69
CA ASN A 341 9.74 23.17 17.85
C ASN A 341 9.83 22.10 18.95
N GLN A 342 10.21 22.54 20.15
CA GLN A 342 10.33 21.70 21.35
C GLN A 342 8.98 21.36 21.98
N ASN A 343 7.85 21.53 21.26
CA ASN A 343 6.55 21.12 21.76
C ASN A 343 6.35 19.61 21.55
N TRP A 344 7.08 18.84 22.33
CA TRP A 344 7.14 17.38 22.31
C TRP A 344 5.81 16.70 22.69
N SER A 345 4.83 17.46 23.17
CA SER A 345 3.49 16.95 23.49
C SER A 345 2.63 16.62 22.27
N ARG A 346 3.09 16.96 21.05
CA ARG A 346 2.36 16.78 19.76
C ARG A 346 3.24 16.13 18.69
N CYS A 347 4.15 15.30 19.16
CA CYS A 347 5.15 14.58 18.40
C CYS A 347 4.50 13.30 17.85
N GLN A 348 4.33 13.24 16.53
CA GLN A 348 3.80 12.07 15.83
C GLN A 348 4.94 11.25 15.24
N GLU A 349 4.90 9.93 15.37
CA GLU A 349 5.92 9.06 14.81
C GLU A 349 5.90 9.12 13.27
N ASN A 350 7.05 8.83 12.65
CA ASN A 350 7.16 8.71 11.20
C ASN A 350 6.57 7.37 10.72
N ALA A 351 5.30 7.15 11.02
CA ALA A 351 4.58 5.92 10.75
C ALA A 351 3.20 6.24 10.19
N ARG A 352 2.62 5.23 9.56
CA ARG A 352 1.24 5.24 9.08
C ARG A 352 0.32 4.65 10.14
N ASP A 353 -0.94 5.03 10.07
CA ASP A 353 -2.07 4.38 10.71
C ASP A 353 -3.25 4.51 9.74
N ASN A 354 -3.19 3.66 8.71
CA ASN A 354 -4.18 3.64 7.64
C ASN A 354 -5.12 2.46 7.82
N GLU A 355 -6.40 2.69 7.57
CA GLU A 355 -7.44 1.67 7.65
C GLU A 355 -8.39 1.82 6.46
N TYR A 356 -8.79 0.69 5.88
CA TYR A 356 -9.73 0.64 4.77
C TYR A 356 -10.74 -0.48 4.98
N THR A 357 -12.00 -0.16 4.73
CA THR A 357 -13.10 -1.13 4.67
C THR A 357 -13.86 -0.96 3.37
N ALA A 358 -14.19 -2.07 2.71
CA ALA A 358 -15.10 -2.06 1.57
C ALA A 358 -16.16 -3.15 1.70
N ILE A 359 -17.37 -2.84 1.24
CA ILE A 359 -18.44 -3.82 1.04
C ILE A 359 -18.91 -3.69 -0.40
N SER A 360 -18.93 -4.79 -1.14
CA SER A 360 -19.44 -4.79 -2.51
C SER A 360 -20.38 -5.97 -2.77
N LEU A 361 -21.38 -5.71 -3.61
CA LEU A 361 -22.36 -6.69 -4.08
C LEU A 361 -22.43 -6.62 -5.60
N ARG A 362 -22.03 -7.72 -6.23
CA ARG A 362 -22.26 -7.98 -7.66
C ARG A 362 -23.42 -8.96 -7.79
N MET A 363 -24.38 -8.65 -8.66
CA MET A 363 -25.47 -9.54 -9.02
C MET A 363 -25.56 -9.65 -10.53
N ASP A 364 -25.57 -10.87 -11.04
CA ASP A 364 -25.66 -11.17 -12.47
C ASP A 364 -26.94 -11.95 -12.76
N TRP A 365 -27.70 -11.52 -13.77
CA TRP A 365 -28.90 -12.21 -14.27
C TRP A 365 -28.74 -12.51 -15.76
N ASP A 366 -28.83 -13.78 -16.13
CA ASP A 366 -28.84 -14.19 -17.53
C ASP A 366 -30.26 -14.18 -18.10
N ILE A 367 -30.47 -13.31 -19.09
CA ILE A 367 -31.77 -13.04 -19.72
C ILE A 367 -31.63 -13.27 -21.23
N GLY A 368 -31.80 -14.54 -21.64
CA GLY A 368 -31.61 -14.94 -23.03
C GLY A 368 -30.14 -14.88 -23.42
N ASP A 369 -29.80 -14.06 -24.41
CA ASP A 369 -28.43 -13.89 -24.91
C ASP A 369 -27.68 -12.71 -24.24
N MET A 370 -28.21 -12.19 -23.12
CA MET A 370 -27.67 -11.02 -22.42
C MET A 370 -27.54 -11.30 -20.93
N THR A 371 -26.46 -10.80 -20.32
CA THR A 371 -26.31 -10.75 -18.86
C THR A 371 -26.57 -9.31 -18.39
N LEU A 372 -27.47 -9.16 -17.43
CA LEU A 372 -27.67 -7.92 -16.69
C LEU A 372 -26.81 -7.98 -15.42
N THR A 373 -25.89 -7.04 -15.26
CA THR A 373 -25.03 -6.94 -14.08
C THR A 373 -25.39 -5.71 -13.26
N SER A 374 -25.62 -5.90 -11.96
CA SER A 374 -25.75 -4.83 -10.97
C SER A 374 -24.51 -4.82 -10.09
N LEU A 375 -23.86 -3.67 -9.99
CA LEU A 375 -22.69 -3.45 -9.14
C LEU A 375 -23.01 -2.38 -8.11
N THR A 376 -22.83 -2.73 -6.83
CA THR A 376 -22.97 -1.79 -5.71
C THR A 376 -21.76 -1.93 -4.81
N SER A 377 -21.16 -0.81 -4.41
CA SER A 377 -20.04 -0.79 -3.46
C SER A 377 -20.19 0.37 -2.49
N PHE A 378 -19.65 0.19 -1.30
CA PHE A 378 -19.38 1.23 -0.31
C PHE A 378 -17.94 1.07 0.16
N ASN A 379 -17.20 2.16 0.25
CA ASN A 379 -15.82 2.16 0.73
C ASN A 379 -15.62 3.25 1.78
N GLU A 380 -14.81 2.95 2.79
CA GLU A 380 -14.39 3.85 3.85
C GLU A 380 -12.87 3.73 4.00
N PHE A 381 -12.18 4.86 4.09
CA PHE A 381 -10.73 4.94 4.23
C PHE A 381 -10.35 6.03 5.21
N GLU A 382 -9.63 5.65 6.26
CA GLU A 382 -9.05 6.55 7.25
C GLU A 382 -7.52 6.55 7.13
N ARG A 383 -6.92 7.72 7.35
CA ARG A 383 -5.48 7.95 7.25
C ARG A 383 -4.99 8.90 8.33
N GLU A 384 -4.02 8.45 9.11
CA GLU A 384 -3.15 9.28 9.94
C GLU A 384 -1.68 8.88 9.68
N GLU A 385 -0.88 9.78 9.11
CA GLU A 385 0.53 9.47 8.79
C GLU A 385 1.45 10.63 9.17
N GLY A 386 2.53 10.31 9.88
CA GLY A 386 3.69 11.20 10.01
C GLY A 386 4.69 10.90 8.90
N LEU A 387 5.04 11.90 8.10
CA LEU A 387 5.99 11.79 7.01
C LEU A 387 7.16 12.76 7.20
N GLU A 388 8.36 12.19 7.33
CA GLU A 388 9.62 12.86 7.01
C GLU A 388 9.76 12.83 5.49
N ALA A 389 10.09 13.96 4.89
CA ALA A 389 10.17 13.98 3.44
C ALA A 389 11.45 14.63 2.87
N ASP A 390 12.29 15.28 3.69
CA ASP A 390 13.53 15.95 3.22
C ASP A 390 14.79 15.12 3.50
N GLY A 391 14.68 14.10 4.34
CA GLY A 391 15.74 13.13 4.58
C GLY A 391 16.86 13.69 5.45
N THR A 392 16.54 14.67 6.30
CA THR A 392 17.47 15.28 7.25
C THR A 392 16.99 15.04 8.69
N ILE A 393 17.88 15.27 9.67
CA ILE A 393 17.51 15.26 11.10
C ILE A 393 16.75 16.53 11.54
N TYR A 394 16.58 17.50 10.64
CA TYR A 394 16.00 18.79 10.96
C TYR A 394 14.47 18.77 10.74
N GLN A 395 13.75 19.47 11.61
CA GLN A 395 12.28 19.55 11.53
C GLN A 395 11.84 20.70 10.64
N ASN A 396 12.37 20.79 9.43
CA ASN A 396 12.09 21.89 8.50
C ASN A 396 11.02 21.55 7.48
N TYR A 397 10.80 20.27 7.14
CA TYR A 397 9.80 19.90 6.16
C TYR A 397 9.13 18.55 6.48
N GLU A 398 8.51 18.47 7.66
CA GLU A 398 7.71 17.32 8.09
C GLU A 398 6.23 17.53 7.70
N VAL A 399 5.52 16.44 7.39
CA VAL A 399 4.10 16.50 7.03
C VAL A 399 3.30 15.54 7.90
N HIS A 400 2.28 16.07 8.56
CA HIS A 400 1.25 15.26 9.23
C HIS A 400 0.02 15.17 8.33
N LEU A 401 -0.23 13.98 7.81
CA LEU A 401 -1.33 13.70 6.89
C LEU A 401 -2.50 13.12 7.67
N LEU A 402 -3.64 13.78 7.57
CA LEU A 402 -4.90 13.30 8.13
C LEU A 402 -5.93 13.27 7.02
N GLY A 403 -6.75 12.24 6.98
CA GLY A 403 -7.83 12.17 6.01
C GLY A 403 -8.80 11.04 6.25
N ASP A 404 -9.99 11.25 5.71
CA ASP A 404 -11.14 10.37 5.77
C ASP A 404 -11.83 10.45 4.40
N ILE A 405 -12.19 9.30 3.83
CA ILE A 405 -12.90 9.19 2.57
C ILE A 405 -14.01 8.14 2.71
N GLU A 406 -15.24 8.54 2.41
CA GLU A 406 -16.37 7.65 2.16
C GLU A 406 -16.84 7.77 0.70
N THR A 407 -17.08 6.65 0.01
CA THR A 407 -17.56 6.63 -1.40
C THR A 407 -18.60 5.56 -1.68
#